data_AF-E5XSB4-F1
#
_entry.id   AF-E5XSB4-F1
#
_cell.length_a   1.000
_cell.length_b   1.000
_cell.length_c   1.000
_cell.angle_alpha   90.00
_cell.angle_beta   90.00
_cell.angle_gamma   90.00
#
_symmetry.space_group_name_H-M   'P 1'
#
loop_
_entity.id
_entity.type
_entity.pdbx_description
1 polymer ?
#
loop_
_entity_poly.entity_id
_entity_poly.type
_entity_poly.pdbx_seq_one_letter_code
_entity_poly.pdbx_strand_id
1 'polypeptide(L)'
;MTRAGTKLWALLWTAQLQFFIVYEVVASAWQVPFDWKRNAISDLAAAECYTSQGDGHPVCSPWHLAMGGSFLLTGALMAAGALLAPGALFGKAAKSLLAVGGIGFLIVGLTPRLSDSGLHMTGALLTMVFGNIGLLLAGWSARRSFRAAGLAAALCGLVALIATATMVVTQLIWVIPPGPDTAWALSWFGLIERIVVYPTIVGMIVLGAGALVPERRTGR
;
A
#
# COMPACT_ATOMS: atom_id res chain seq x y z
N MET A 1 -10.14 -13.40 -22.44
CA MET A 1 -10.77 -12.13 -22.05
C MET A 1 -10.91 -11.24 -23.27
N THR A 2 -12.01 -10.49 -23.38
CA THR A 2 -12.21 -9.49 -24.42
C THR A 2 -11.27 -8.29 -24.20
N ARG A 3 -11.00 -7.50 -25.24
CA ARG A 3 -10.23 -6.24 -25.11
C ARG A 3 -10.82 -5.30 -24.07
N ALA A 4 -12.14 -5.33 -23.87
CA ALA A 4 -12.82 -4.54 -22.84
C ALA A 4 -12.42 -4.94 -21.42
N GLY A 5 -12.29 -6.24 -21.13
CA GLY A 5 -11.90 -6.74 -19.82
C GLY A 5 -10.47 -6.33 -19.42
N THR A 6 -9.52 -6.37 -20.37
CA THR A 6 -8.15 -5.91 -20.11
C THR A 6 -8.07 -4.41 -19.87
N LYS A 7 -8.84 -3.60 -20.62
CA LYS A 7 -8.93 -2.15 -20.40
C LYS A 7 -9.51 -1.82 -19.03
N LEU A 8 -10.60 -2.48 -18.63
CA LEU A 8 -11.20 -2.27 -17.31
C LEU A 8 -10.21 -2.59 -16.19
N TRP A 9 -9.55 -3.75 -16.24
CA TRP A 9 -8.51 -4.11 -15.28
C TRP A 9 -7.42 -3.03 -15.19
N ALA A 10 -6.91 -2.59 -16.33
CA ALA A 10 -5.84 -1.61 -16.40
C ALA A 10 -6.25 -0.24 -15.83
N LEU A 11 -7.50 0.19 -16.09
CA LEU A 11 -8.06 1.42 -15.53
C LEU A 11 -8.21 1.33 -14.01
N LEU A 12 -8.73 0.22 -13.47
CA LEU A 12 -8.87 0.03 -12.02
C LEU A 12 -7.53 0.12 -11.30
N TRP A 13 -6.48 -0.47 -11.86
CA TRP A 13 -5.14 -0.43 -11.27
C TRP A 13 -4.46 0.93 -11.42
N THR A 14 -4.71 1.64 -12.53
CA THR A 14 -4.25 3.03 -12.69
C THR A 14 -4.96 3.98 -11.72
N ALA A 15 -6.24 3.73 -11.41
CA ALA A 15 -7.04 4.53 -10.50
C ALA A 15 -6.52 4.54 -9.05
N GLN A 16 -5.58 3.66 -8.70
CA GLN A 16 -4.85 3.71 -7.43
C GLN A 16 -4.10 5.03 -7.21
N LEU A 17 -3.89 5.84 -8.25
CA LEU A 17 -3.41 7.22 -8.15
C LEU A 17 -4.23 8.05 -7.15
N GLN A 18 -5.51 7.75 -6.97
CA GLN A 18 -6.40 8.39 -6.00
C GLN A 18 -5.80 8.41 -4.58
N PHE A 19 -5.06 7.34 -4.20
CA PHE A 19 -4.45 7.24 -2.88
C PHE A 19 -3.53 8.41 -2.59
N PHE A 20 -2.64 8.74 -3.54
CA PHE A 20 -1.66 9.81 -3.37
C PHE A 20 -2.33 11.18 -3.40
N ILE A 21 -3.36 11.36 -4.24
CA ILE A 21 -4.12 12.62 -4.31
C ILE A 21 -4.80 12.88 -2.95
N VAL A 22 -5.52 11.89 -2.42
CA VAL A 22 -6.20 12.02 -1.13
C VAL A 22 -5.20 12.18 0.01
N TYR A 23 -4.10 11.43 -0.01
CA TYR A 23 -3.01 11.55 0.97
C TYR A 23 -2.51 13.00 1.06
N GLU A 24 -2.15 13.63 -0.06
CA GLU A 24 -1.61 15.00 -0.06
C GLU A 24 -2.67 16.02 0.39
N VAL A 25 -3.93 15.85 -0.01
CA VAL A 25 -5.03 16.71 0.43
C VAL A 25 -5.21 16.61 1.96
N VAL A 26 -5.28 15.41 2.51
CA VAL A 26 -5.47 15.20 3.96
C VAL A 26 -4.26 15.69 4.74
N ALA A 27 -3.03 15.43 4.25
CA ALA A 27 -1.81 15.92 4.87
C ALA A 27 -1.71 17.46 4.83
N SER A 28 -2.20 18.12 3.78
CA SER A 28 -2.22 19.59 3.70
C SER A 28 -3.22 20.24 4.67
N ALA A 29 -4.24 19.50 5.10
CA ALA A 29 -5.24 19.96 6.06
C ALA A 29 -4.83 19.73 7.52
N TRP A 30 -3.63 19.19 7.78
CA TRP A 30 -3.14 18.90 9.13
C TRP A 30 -2.99 20.19 9.95
N GLN A 31 -3.50 20.17 11.19
CA GLN A 31 -3.52 21.37 12.05
C GLN A 31 -2.30 21.51 12.95
N VAL A 32 -1.59 20.42 13.18
CA VAL A 32 -0.28 20.42 13.84
C VAL A 32 0.83 20.27 12.78
N PRO A 33 2.11 20.52 13.07
CA PRO A 33 3.16 20.27 12.09
C PRO A 33 3.22 18.77 11.74
N PHE A 34 2.86 18.43 10.50
CA PHE A 34 2.99 17.06 9.99
C PHE A 34 4.46 16.74 9.72
N ASP A 35 5.02 15.77 10.42
CA ASP A 35 6.36 15.26 10.18
C ASP A 35 6.28 13.96 9.40
N TRP A 36 6.63 14.03 8.11
CA TRP A 36 6.58 12.89 7.20
C TRP A 36 7.43 11.69 7.66
N LYS A 37 8.49 11.90 8.45
CA LYS A 37 9.33 10.80 8.97
C LYS A 37 8.67 10.09 10.15
N ARG A 38 7.96 10.83 11.00
CA ARG A 38 7.38 10.35 12.26
C ARG A 38 5.93 9.92 12.10
N ASN A 39 5.10 10.78 11.51
CA ASN A 39 3.68 10.53 11.28
C ASN A 39 3.49 9.41 10.25
N ALA A 40 2.77 8.40 10.68
CA ALA A 40 2.35 7.28 9.86
C ALA A 40 1.34 7.72 8.78
N ILE A 41 1.29 6.97 7.69
CA ILE A 41 0.16 6.98 6.74
C ILE A 41 -1.14 6.68 7.49
N SER A 42 -1.13 5.69 8.38
CA SER A 42 -2.30 5.30 9.17
C SER A 42 -2.77 6.41 10.13
N ASP A 43 -1.89 7.33 10.54
CA ASP A 43 -2.27 8.49 11.35
C ASP A 43 -3.22 9.42 10.57
N LEU A 44 -3.11 9.49 9.24
CA LEU A 44 -3.99 10.31 8.40
C LEU A 44 -5.46 9.85 8.47
N ALA A 45 -5.73 8.63 8.92
CA ALA A 45 -7.09 8.12 9.17
C ALA A 45 -7.44 8.04 10.68
N ALA A 46 -6.67 8.68 11.55
CA ALA A 46 -6.97 8.75 12.98
C ALA A 46 -8.27 9.52 13.24
N ALA A 47 -9.26 8.86 13.83
CA ALA A 47 -10.57 9.44 14.14
C ALA A 47 -10.54 10.45 15.29
N GLU A 48 -9.53 10.37 16.16
CA GLU A 48 -9.37 11.27 17.30
C GLU A 48 -7.94 11.81 17.33
N CYS A 49 -7.78 12.94 18.02
CA CYS A 49 -6.48 13.51 18.31
C CYS A 49 -5.80 12.79 19.48
N TYR A 50 -4.51 12.46 19.35
CA TYR A 50 -3.74 11.82 20.42
C TYR A 50 -2.26 12.16 20.35
N THR A 51 -1.51 11.74 21.37
CA THR A 51 -0.04 11.79 21.40
C THR A 51 0.52 10.40 21.14
N SER A 52 1.38 10.27 20.13
CA SER A 52 2.02 8.99 19.77
C SER A 52 2.77 8.38 20.96
N GLN A 53 2.50 7.11 21.27
CA GLN A 53 3.17 6.43 22.39
C GLN A 53 4.66 6.16 22.16
N GLY A 54 5.12 6.18 20.90
CA GLY A 54 6.51 5.86 20.55
C GLY A 54 7.48 7.00 20.84
N ASP A 55 7.18 8.19 20.32
CA ASP A 55 8.07 9.35 20.27
C ASP A 55 7.38 10.66 20.69
N GLY A 56 6.12 10.60 21.14
CA GLY A 56 5.41 11.73 21.72
C GLY A 56 4.94 12.79 20.72
N HIS A 57 5.00 12.53 19.40
CA HIS A 57 4.52 13.50 18.42
C HIS A 57 2.97 13.58 18.43
N PRO A 58 2.38 14.78 18.18
CA PRO A 58 0.94 14.93 18.11
C PRO A 58 0.35 14.39 16.80
N VAL A 59 -0.80 13.73 16.89
CA VAL A 59 -1.59 13.21 15.75
C VAL A 59 -2.98 13.83 15.79
N CYS A 60 -3.38 14.50 14.71
CA CYS A 60 -4.72 15.07 14.53
C CYS A 60 -5.05 15.15 13.03
N SER A 61 -5.99 14.31 12.56
CA SER A 61 -6.43 14.31 11.17
C SER A 61 -7.87 14.83 11.02
N PRO A 62 -8.08 16.11 10.66
CA PRO A 62 -9.43 16.64 10.50
C PRO A 62 -10.19 16.00 9.33
N TRP A 63 -9.48 15.45 8.34
CA TRP A 63 -10.05 14.81 7.15
C TRP A 63 -9.87 13.28 7.18
N HIS A 64 -9.87 12.69 8.37
CA HIS A 64 -9.63 11.26 8.58
C HIS A 64 -10.59 10.36 7.78
N LEU A 65 -11.86 10.78 7.61
CA LEU A 65 -12.84 10.04 6.81
C LEU A 65 -12.45 9.97 5.32
N ALA A 66 -11.85 11.03 4.77
CA ALA A 66 -11.37 11.03 3.40
C ALA A 66 -10.23 10.03 3.23
N MET A 67 -9.28 10.00 4.17
CA MET A 67 -8.19 9.02 4.14
C MET A 67 -8.69 7.58 4.33
N GLY A 68 -9.58 7.35 5.30
CA GLY A 68 -10.21 6.05 5.52
C GLY A 68 -10.95 5.55 4.27
N GLY A 69 -11.73 6.44 3.63
CA GLY A 69 -12.38 6.17 2.34
C GLY A 69 -11.39 5.83 1.22
N SER A 70 -10.25 6.52 1.17
CA SER A 70 -9.17 6.21 0.22
C SER A 70 -8.55 4.84 0.47
N PHE A 71 -8.36 4.41 1.72
CA PHE A 71 -7.92 3.05 2.03
C PHE A 71 -8.93 2.00 1.57
N LEU A 72 -10.23 2.23 1.82
CA LEU A 72 -11.30 1.34 1.34
C LEU A 72 -11.28 1.21 -0.18
N LEU A 73 -11.22 2.33 -0.88
CA LEU A 73 -11.17 2.33 -2.34
C LEU A 73 -9.90 1.64 -2.85
N THR A 74 -8.75 1.88 -2.21
CA THR A 74 -7.48 1.21 -2.55
C THR A 74 -7.58 -0.30 -2.41
N GLY A 75 -8.16 -0.79 -1.31
CA GLY A 75 -8.37 -2.22 -1.06
C GLY A 75 -9.32 -2.86 -2.08
N ALA A 76 -10.44 -2.19 -2.38
CA ALA A 76 -11.40 -2.65 -3.37
C ALA A 76 -10.80 -2.72 -4.78
N LEU A 77 -10.07 -1.68 -5.21
CA LEU A 77 -9.41 -1.63 -6.52
C LEU A 77 -8.32 -2.70 -6.64
N MET A 78 -7.55 -2.93 -5.57
CA MET A 78 -6.52 -3.97 -5.50
C MET A 78 -7.14 -5.37 -5.68
N ALA A 79 -8.16 -5.70 -4.89
CA ALA A 79 -8.83 -7.01 -4.96
C ALA A 79 -9.55 -7.20 -6.30
N ALA A 80 -10.34 -6.21 -6.75
CA ALA A 80 -11.08 -6.29 -8.00
C ALA A 80 -10.13 -6.47 -9.19
N GLY A 81 -9.06 -5.67 -9.28
CA GLY A 81 -8.15 -5.81 -10.39
C GLY A 81 -7.28 -7.08 -10.31
N ALA A 82 -6.96 -7.60 -9.12
CA ALA A 82 -6.33 -8.92 -9.00
C ALA A 82 -7.22 -10.03 -9.59
N LEU A 83 -8.51 -10.02 -9.26
CA LEU A 83 -9.47 -11.01 -9.73
C LEU A 83 -9.74 -10.89 -11.24
N LEU A 84 -9.90 -9.65 -11.73
CA LEU A 84 -10.17 -9.33 -13.14
C LEU A 84 -8.95 -9.48 -14.05
N ALA A 85 -7.73 -9.55 -13.52
CA ALA A 85 -6.55 -9.71 -14.34
C ALA A 85 -6.60 -11.01 -15.18
N PRO A 86 -6.19 -10.99 -16.45
CA PRO A 86 -6.06 -12.20 -17.25
C PRO A 86 -5.19 -13.25 -16.56
N GLY A 87 -5.59 -14.53 -16.60
CA GLY A 87 -4.80 -15.62 -16.00
C GLY A 87 -3.41 -15.78 -16.62
N ALA A 88 -3.25 -15.39 -17.88
CA ALA A 88 -1.94 -15.33 -18.54
C ALA A 88 -1.03 -14.23 -17.98
N LEU A 89 -1.60 -13.17 -17.39
CA LEU A 89 -0.85 -12.12 -16.70
C LEU A 89 -0.59 -12.52 -15.26
N PHE A 90 -1.62 -12.90 -14.50
CA PHE A 90 -1.50 -13.26 -13.08
C PHE A 90 -1.89 -14.71 -12.83
N GLY A 91 -0.95 -15.49 -12.29
CA GLY A 91 -1.23 -16.83 -11.77
C GLY A 91 -2.11 -16.79 -10.51
N LYS A 92 -2.68 -17.95 -10.15
CA LYS A 92 -3.60 -18.09 -8.99
C LYS A 92 -3.00 -17.52 -7.69
N ALA A 93 -1.73 -17.81 -7.41
CA ALA A 93 -1.05 -17.33 -6.21
C ALA A 93 -1.03 -15.79 -6.13
N ALA A 94 -0.60 -15.10 -7.19
CA ALA A 94 -0.58 -13.64 -7.24
C ALA A 94 -1.97 -13.04 -7.01
N LYS A 95 -3.00 -13.63 -7.64
CA LYS A 95 -4.39 -13.18 -7.46
C LYS A 95 -4.87 -13.32 -6.03
N SER A 96 -4.68 -14.49 -5.42
CA SER A 96 -5.12 -14.75 -4.04
C SER A 96 -4.41 -13.84 -3.06
N LEU A 97 -3.09 -13.68 -3.20
CA LEU A 97 -2.27 -12.82 -2.33
C LEU A 97 -2.67 -11.36 -2.44
N LEU A 98 -2.89 -10.84 -3.65
CA LEU A 98 -3.35 -9.48 -3.87
C LEU A 98 -4.79 -9.26 -3.35
N ALA A 99 -5.68 -10.25 -3.50
CA ALA A 99 -7.02 -10.19 -2.95
C ALA A 99 -7.00 -10.11 -1.42
N VAL A 100 -6.17 -10.95 -0.77
CA VAL A 100 -5.94 -10.89 0.69
C VAL A 100 -5.33 -9.54 1.09
N GLY A 101 -4.36 -9.02 0.33
CA GLY A 101 -3.78 -7.71 0.59
C GLY A 101 -4.79 -6.57 0.44
N GLY A 102 -5.72 -6.68 -0.52
CA GLY A 102 -6.83 -5.74 -0.68
C GLY A 102 -7.83 -5.81 0.47
N ILE A 103 -8.15 -7.01 0.97
CA ILE A 103 -8.95 -7.19 2.19
C ILE A 103 -8.27 -6.52 3.40
N GLY A 104 -6.95 -6.61 3.50
CA GLY A 104 -6.19 -5.88 4.53
C GLY A 104 -6.43 -4.38 4.50
N PHE A 105 -6.42 -3.76 3.31
CA PHE A 105 -6.69 -2.33 3.15
C PHE A 105 -8.13 -1.97 3.50
N LEU A 106 -9.09 -2.85 3.18
CA LEU A 106 -10.48 -2.68 3.59
C LEU A 106 -10.61 -2.66 5.11
N ILE A 107 -9.93 -3.58 5.80
CA ILE A 107 -9.92 -3.62 7.26
C ILE A 107 -9.32 -2.33 7.81
N VAL A 108 -8.14 -1.90 7.33
CA VAL A 108 -7.47 -0.66 7.75
C VAL A 108 -8.36 0.57 7.58
N GLY A 109 -9.12 0.65 6.48
CA GLY A 109 -10.05 1.76 6.23
C GLY A 109 -11.30 1.76 7.11
N LEU A 110 -11.72 0.59 7.60
CA LEU A 110 -12.87 0.43 8.50
C LEU A 110 -12.51 0.52 9.99
N THR A 111 -11.24 0.34 10.34
CA THR A 111 -10.76 0.36 11.72
C THR A 111 -9.79 1.51 11.95
N PRO A 112 -10.28 2.73 12.24
CA PRO A 112 -9.42 3.81 12.72
C PRO A 112 -8.51 3.32 13.86
N ARG A 113 -7.25 3.76 13.84
CA ARG A 113 -6.15 3.22 14.67
C ARG A 113 -6.45 3.15 16.18
N LEU A 114 -7.37 3.97 16.67
CA LEU A 114 -7.76 4.04 18.08
C LEU A 114 -9.00 3.22 18.45
N SER A 115 -9.89 2.91 17.50
CA SER A 115 -11.15 2.21 17.81
C SER A 115 -10.98 0.70 17.94
N ASP A 116 -10.06 0.11 17.16
CA ASP A 116 -9.70 -1.31 17.22
C ASP A 116 -8.27 -1.51 16.69
N SER A 117 -7.29 -1.26 17.56
CA SER A 117 -5.86 -1.31 17.21
C SER A 117 -5.40 -2.70 16.77
N GLY A 118 -5.99 -3.77 17.32
CA GLY A 118 -5.66 -5.15 16.98
C GLY A 118 -6.13 -5.52 15.57
N LEU A 119 -7.38 -5.18 15.23
CA LEU A 119 -7.92 -5.43 13.90
C LEU A 119 -7.26 -4.53 12.84
N HIS A 120 -6.97 -3.27 13.17
CA HIS A 120 -6.17 -2.38 12.31
C HIS A 120 -4.80 -2.98 11.99
N MET A 121 -4.07 -3.45 13.02
CA MET A 121 -2.77 -4.10 12.84
C MET A 121 -2.88 -5.36 11.97
N THR A 122 -3.92 -6.15 12.18
CA THR A 122 -4.20 -7.33 11.35
C THR A 122 -4.38 -6.94 9.89
N GLY A 123 -5.21 -5.93 9.60
CA GLY A 123 -5.40 -5.40 8.25
C GLY A 123 -4.10 -4.91 7.61
N ALA A 124 -3.30 -4.15 8.37
CA ALA A 124 -2.00 -3.67 7.92
C ALA A 124 -1.06 -4.83 7.57
N LEU A 125 -0.92 -5.84 8.42
CA LEU A 125 -0.08 -7.02 8.15
C LEU A 125 -0.56 -7.79 6.92
N LEU A 126 -1.87 -7.95 6.73
CA LEU A 126 -2.41 -8.62 5.56
C LEU A 126 -1.98 -7.91 4.26
N THR A 127 -2.12 -6.58 4.22
CA THR A 127 -1.69 -5.74 3.09
C THR A 127 -0.18 -5.80 2.88
N MET A 128 0.60 -5.57 3.93
CA MET A 128 2.05 -5.42 3.85
C MET A 128 2.77 -6.73 3.52
N VAL A 129 2.24 -7.87 3.95
CA VAL A 129 2.83 -9.17 3.65
C VAL A 129 2.28 -9.71 2.33
N PHE A 130 0.98 -10.02 2.30
CA PHE A 130 0.39 -10.71 1.15
C PHE A 130 0.27 -9.79 -0.07
N GLY A 131 -0.03 -8.51 0.13
CA GLY A 131 -0.08 -7.53 -0.96
C GLY A 131 1.27 -7.35 -1.64
N ASN A 132 2.35 -7.21 -0.87
CA ASN A 132 3.70 -6.98 -1.40
C ASN A 132 4.24 -8.22 -2.13
N ILE A 133 4.04 -9.42 -1.56
CA ILE A 133 4.36 -10.69 -2.24
C ILE A 133 3.52 -10.85 -3.51
N GLY A 134 2.21 -10.56 -3.40
CA GLY A 134 1.28 -10.63 -4.52
C GLY A 134 1.70 -9.73 -5.68
N LEU A 135 2.12 -8.50 -5.40
CA LEU A 135 2.61 -7.57 -6.41
C LEU A 135 3.93 -8.04 -7.03
N LEU A 136 4.87 -8.53 -6.23
CA LEU A 136 6.13 -9.08 -6.72
C LEU A 136 5.87 -10.19 -7.75
N LEU A 137 5.00 -11.14 -7.41
CA LEU A 137 4.63 -12.23 -8.31
C LEU A 137 3.86 -11.74 -9.55
N ALA A 138 2.93 -10.79 -9.37
CA ALA A 138 2.16 -10.20 -10.46
C ALA A 138 3.05 -9.47 -11.47
N GLY A 139 3.95 -8.60 -11.00
CA GLY A 139 4.92 -7.89 -11.84
C GLY A 139 5.87 -8.86 -12.54
N TRP A 140 6.40 -9.84 -11.81
CA TRP A 140 7.31 -10.83 -12.38
C TRP A 140 6.64 -11.67 -13.47
N SER A 141 5.36 -11.99 -13.34
CA SER A 141 4.61 -12.69 -14.37
C SER A 141 4.28 -11.77 -15.56
N ALA A 142 3.80 -10.56 -15.28
CA ALA A 142 3.43 -9.57 -16.28
C ALA A 142 4.60 -9.11 -17.16
N ARG A 143 5.86 -9.24 -16.71
CA ARG A 143 7.05 -8.91 -17.52
C ARG A 143 7.15 -9.67 -18.84
N ARG A 144 6.41 -10.78 -18.99
CA ARG A 144 6.34 -11.55 -20.25
C ARG A 144 5.48 -10.85 -21.31
N SER A 145 4.55 -10.00 -20.88
CA SER A 145 3.64 -9.25 -21.76
C SER A 145 3.99 -7.76 -21.80
N PHE A 146 4.41 -7.17 -20.68
CA PHE A 146 4.78 -5.77 -20.56
C PHE A 146 6.11 -5.68 -19.83
N ARG A 147 7.23 -5.86 -20.55
CA ARG A 147 8.55 -6.08 -19.93
C ARG A 147 8.94 -4.99 -18.93
N ALA A 148 8.90 -3.73 -19.33
CA ALA A 148 9.32 -2.62 -18.47
C ALA A 148 8.40 -2.45 -17.25
N ALA A 149 7.09 -2.38 -17.48
CA ALA A 149 6.10 -2.22 -16.42
C ALA A 149 6.09 -3.40 -15.43
N GLY A 150 6.20 -4.63 -15.94
CA GLY A 150 6.28 -5.83 -15.12
C GLY A 150 7.53 -5.88 -14.24
N LEU A 151 8.70 -5.56 -14.79
CA LEU A 151 9.93 -5.50 -14.01
C LEU A 151 9.90 -4.38 -12.96
N ALA A 152 9.39 -3.20 -13.32
CA ALA A 152 9.24 -2.08 -12.39
C ALA A 152 8.30 -2.43 -11.22
N ALA A 153 7.16 -3.05 -11.49
CA ALA A 153 6.24 -3.49 -10.45
C ALA A 153 6.80 -4.64 -9.59
N ALA A 154 7.54 -5.58 -10.20
CA ALA A 154 8.24 -6.61 -9.44
C ALA A 154 9.26 -5.99 -8.48
N LEU A 155 10.05 -5.02 -8.95
CA LEU A 155 11.00 -4.29 -8.12
C LEU A 155 10.30 -3.54 -6.98
N CYS A 156 9.17 -2.88 -7.27
CA CYS A 156 8.37 -2.23 -6.25
C CYS A 156 7.91 -3.21 -5.17
N GLY A 157 7.37 -4.37 -5.57
CA GLY A 157 6.96 -5.42 -4.63
C GLY A 157 8.13 -5.97 -3.81
N LEU A 158 9.33 -6.11 -4.40
CA LEU A 158 10.53 -6.54 -3.69
C LEU A 158 10.99 -5.51 -2.65
N VAL A 159 11.07 -4.22 -3.02
CA VAL A 159 11.44 -3.13 -2.11
C VAL A 159 10.46 -3.07 -0.94
N ALA A 160 9.17 -3.11 -1.24
CA ALA A 160 8.11 -3.10 -0.25
C ALA A 160 8.20 -4.32 0.68
N LEU A 161 8.49 -5.51 0.16
CA LEU A 161 8.62 -6.73 0.96
C LEU A 161 9.84 -6.73 1.87
N ILE A 162 10.99 -6.21 1.40
CA ILE A 162 12.19 -6.03 2.23
C ILE A 162 11.85 -5.06 3.36
N ALA A 163 11.20 -3.93 3.05
CA ALA A 163 10.77 -2.98 4.06
C ALA A 163 9.77 -3.60 5.06
N THR A 164 8.82 -4.43 4.59
CA THR A 164 7.89 -5.16 5.48
C THR A 164 8.67 -6.06 6.42
N ALA A 165 9.64 -6.83 5.91
CA ALA A 165 10.45 -7.73 6.73
C ALA A 165 11.25 -6.94 7.77
N THR A 166 11.89 -5.82 7.39
CA THR A 166 12.58 -4.93 8.32
C THR A 166 11.63 -4.37 9.37
N MET A 167 10.43 -3.93 8.97
CA MET A 167 9.43 -3.40 9.90
C MET A 167 8.95 -4.48 10.89
N VAL A 168 8.63 -5.68 10.41
CA VAL A 168 8.19 -6.78 11.28
C VAL A 168 9.32 -7.23 12.22
N VAL A 169 10.54 -7.43 11.71
CA VAL A 169 11.70 -7.83 12.52
C VAL A 169 11.99 -6.80 13.59
N THR A 170 12.01 -5.51 13.23
CA THR A 170 12.19 -4.46 14.22
C THR A 170 11.07 -4.52 15.25
N GLN A 171 9.80 -4.51 14.87
CA GLN A 171 8.65 -4.57 15.80
C GLN A 171 8.65 -5.82 16.70
N LEU A 172 9.16 -6.96 16.24
CA LEU A 172 9.33 -8.17 17.06
C LEU A 172 10.49 -8.06 18.05
N ILE A 173 11.61 -7.45 17.66
CA ILE A 173 12.72 -7.12 18.56
C ILE A 173 12.23 -6.13 19.64
N TRP A 174 11.26 -5.26 19.30
CA TRP A 174 10.63 -4.26 20.18
C TRP A 174 9.57 -4.81 21.16
N VAL A 175 9.28 -6.11 21.15
CA VAL A 175 8.56 -6.75 22.28
C VAL A 175 9.42 -6.71 23.56
N ILE A 176 10.73 -6.44 23.42
CA ILE A 176 11.63 -6.08 24.51
C ILE A 176 11.52 -4.56 24.76
N PRO A 177 11.33 -4.09 26.01
CA PRO A 177 11.05 -2.69 26.30
C PRO A 177 12.04 -1.73 25.63
N PRO A 178 11.57 -0.61 25.04
CA PRO A 178 12.44 0.35 24.40
C PRO A 178 13.46 0.92 25.38
N GLY A 179 14.74 0.67 25.14
CA GLY A 179 15.83 1.40 25.78
C GLY A 179 16.00 2.80 25.15
N PRO A 180 16.71 3.73 25.81
CA PRO A 180 16.99 5.07 25.27
C PRO A 180 17.67 5.05 23.89
N ASP A 181 18.40 3.97 23.62
CA ASP A 181 19.25 3.68 22.47
C ASP A 181 18.48 3.19 21.24
N THR A 182 17.20 2.83 21.38
CA THR A 182 16.40 2.32 20.26
C THR A 182 15.30 3.31 19.84
N ALA A 183 14.94 4.30 20.68
CA ALA A 183 13.87 5.29 20.45
C ALA A 183 13.96 6.04 19.10
N TRP A 184 15.16 6.13 18.52
CA TRP A 184 15.33 6.71 17.19
C TRP A 184 14.57 5.94 16.10
N ALA A 185 14.45 4.61 16.16
CA ALA A 185 13.76 3.87 15.08
C ALA A 185 12.24 4.11 15.08
N LEU A 186 11.64 4.37 16.25
CA LEU A 186 10.24 4.81 16.37
C LEU A 186 10.02 6.17 15.69
N SER A 187 11.02 7.05 15.71
CA SER A 187 10.96 8.35 15.02
C SER A 187 11.03 8.26 13.47
N TRP A 188 11.31 7.08 12.92
CA TRP A 188 11.32 6.82 11.47
C TRP A 188 10.14 5.96 11.01
N PHE A 189 9.18 5.66 11.90
CA PHE A 189 8.07 4.77 11.60
C PHE A 189 7.29 5.23 10.36
N GLY A 190 6.98 6.52 10.26
CA GLY A 190 6.30 7.10 9.10
C GLY A 190 7.05 6.89 7.79
N LEU A 191 8.36 7.11 7.75
CA LEU A 191 9.16 6.84 6.55
C LEU A 191 9.10 5.34 6.19
N ILE A 192 9.31 4.46 7.17
CA ILE A 192 9.34 3.01 6.94
C ILE A 192 8.01 2.53 6.38
N GLU A 193 6.89 2.93 6.97
CA GLU A 193 5.55 2.58 6.49
C GLU A 193 5.33 3.04 5.03
N ARG A 194 5.87 4.19 4.64
CA ARG A 194 5.82 4.66 3.25
C ARG A 194 6.65 3.81 2.31
N ILE A 195 7.84 3.35 2.70
CA ILE A 195 8.63 2.41 1.90
C ILE A 195 7.91 1.05 1.79
N VAL A 196 7.13 0.67 2.82
CA VAL A 196 6.31 -0.54 2.79
C VAL A 196 5.10 -0.41 1.84
N VAL A 197 4.42 0.74 1.86
CA VAL A 197 3.11 0.91 1.20
C VAL A 197 3.21 1.55 -0.19
N TYR A 198 3.99 2.61 -0.34
CA TYR A 198 4.03 3.39 -1.58
C TYR A 198 4.48 2.58 -2.79
N PRO A 199 5.56 1.78 -2.73
CA PRO A 199 5.98 1.00 -3.89
C PRO A 199 4.88 0.02 -4.31
N THR A 200 4.12 -0.53 -3.37
CA THR A 200 3.03 -1.45 -3.71
C THR A 200 1.94 -0.76 -4.53
N ILE A 201 1.55 0.44 -4.13
CA ILE A 201 0.56 1.25 -4.86
C ILE A 201 1.13 1.71 -6.21
N VAL A 202 2.38 2.18 -6.25
CA VAL A 202 3.06 2.59 -7.49
C VAL A 202 3.17 1.42 -8.47
N GLY A 203 3.52 0.23 -8.01
CA GLY A 203 3.62 -0.95 -8.88
C GLY A 203 2.27 -1.35 -9.49
N MET A 204 1.17 -1.20 -8.76
CA MET A 204 -0.18 -1.37 -9.32
C MET A 204 -0.47 -0.33 -10.41
N ILE A 205 -0.17 0.95 -10.16
CA ILE A 205 -0.36 2.04 -11.14
C ILE A 205 0.48 1.77 -12.39
N VAL A 206 1.76 1.41 -12.23
CA VAL A 206 2.68 1.14 -13.34
C VAL A 206 2.21 -0.03 -14.20
N LEU A 207 1.70 -1.11 -13.59
CA LEU A 207 1.15 -2.24 -14.33
C LEU A 207 -0.14 -1.88 -15.08
N GLY A 208 -1.04 -1.13 -14.43
CA GLY A 208 -2.26 -0.64 -15.05
C GLY A 208 -1.96 0.27 -16.23
N ALA A 209 -1.17 1.31 -16.01
CA ALA A 209 -0.79 2.28 -17.03
C ALA A 209 0.00 1.63 -18.18
N GLY A 210 0.95 0.74 -17.85
CA GLY A 210 1.75 0.02 -18.84
C GLY A 210 0.92 -0.85 -19.78
N ALA A 211 -0.21 -1.39 -19.32
CA ALA A 211 -1.14 -2.14 -20.15
C ALA A 211 -2.07 -1.28 -21.01
N LEU A 212 -2.17 0.02 -20.73
CA LEU A 212 -2.91 0.99 -21.56
C LEU A 212 -2.03 1.56 -22.69
N VAL A 213 -0.71 1.49 -22.58
CA VAL A 213 0.21 1.96 -23.61
C VAL A 213 0.26 0.96 -24.77
N PRO A 214 -0.04 1.36 -26.01
CA PRO A 214 0.14 0.50 -27.17
C PRO A 214 1.61 0.14 -27.35
N GLU A 215 1.95 -1.14 -27.47
CA GLU A 215 3.30 -1.52 -27.90
C GLU A 215 3.56 -0.92 -29.29
N ARG A 216 4.62 -0.14 -29.42
CA ARG A 216 5.14 0.23 -30.73
C ARG A 216 5.54 -1.08 -31.40
N ARG A 217 4.86 -1.47 -32.48
CA ARG A 217 5.35 -2.52 -33.39
C ARG A 217 6.70 -2.05 -33.92
N THR A 218 7.78 -2.46 -33.29
CA THR A 218 9.08 -2.47 -33.95
C THR A 218 8.99 -3.55 -35.00
N GLY A 219 8.73 -3.14 -36.24
CA GLY A 219 8.71 -4.03 -37.39
C GLY A 219 10.00 -4.82 -37.45
N ARG A 220 9.87 -6.14 -37.50
CA ARG A 220 10.85 -7.05 -38.08
C ARG A 220 10.13 -7.81 -39.17
#